data_AF-A0A7S0VX97-F1
#
_entry.id   AF-A0A7S0VX97-F1
#
_cell.length_a   1.000
_cell.length_b   1.000
_cell.length_c   1.000
_cell.angle_alpha   90.00
_cell.angle_beta   90.00
_cell.angle_gamma   90.00
#
_symmetry.space_group_name_H-M   'P 1'
#
loop_
_entity.id
_entity.type
_entity.pdbx_description
1 polymer ?
#
loop_
_entity_poly.entity_id
_entity_poly.type
_entity_poly.pdbx_seq_one_letter_code
_entity_poly.pdbx_strand_id
1 'polypeptide(L)'
;ARDRATLMMREASESYFTLLASSGAPLTKATETVATLRLVRVIVKHGHQMEGLFSRRLAETPTGPWRGIALQLFARLGHGDPGVRGLVGGLLSRIGEESPLSIVYSAVVGILERPDSREMGGILEELERHHPDLVRQVRMVVAELVKCTVLRDDALASGLQEASQRVSMAARTMKMEAQRVLDNDRLTEGER
;
A
#
# COMPACT_ATOMS: atom_id res chain seq x y z
N ALA A 1 -7.68 29.78 -17.97
CA ALA A 1 -7.65 29.67 -16.50
C ALA A 1 -6.93 28.39 -16.03
N ARG A 2 -7.29 27.22 -16.56
CA ARG A 2 -6.65 25.92 -16.22
C ARG A 2 -5.14 25.89 -16.50
N ASP A 3 -4.71 26.46 -17.63
CA ASP A 3 -3.28 26.50 -18.01
C ASP A 3 -2.42 27.43 -17.15
N ARG A 4 -3.02 28.49 -16.60
CA ARG A 4 -2.32 29.39 -15.68
C ARG A 4 -2.09 28.74 -14.31
N ALA A 5 -3.07 27.94 -13.86
CA ALA A 5 -2.96 27.20 -12.61
C ALA A 5 -1.92 26.07 -12.69
N THR A 6 -1.87 25.34 -13.82
CA THR A 6 -0.83 24.31 -14.04
C THR A 6 0.56 24.92 -14.16
N LEU A 7 0.70 26.10 -14.78
CA LEU A 7 1.97 26.84 -14.82
C LEU A 7 2.45 27.23 -13.41
N MET A 8 1.58 27.82 -12.59
CA MET A 8 1.94 28.17 -11.20
C MET A 8 2.34 26.94 -10.37
N MET A 9 1.62 25.82 -10.54
CA MET A 9 1.96 24.57 -9.86
C MET A 9 3.30 23.99 -10.31
N ARG A 10 3.64 24.17 -11.59
CA ARG A 10 4.94 23.79 -12.13
C ARG A 10 6.07 24.58 -11.52
N GLU A 11 5.98 25.91 -11.54
CA GLU A 11 6.99 26.79 -10.95
C GLU A 11 7.16 26.51 -9.45
N ALA A 12 6.05 26.33 -8.73
CA ALA A 12 6.09 25.97 -7.31
C ALA A 12 6.80 24.63 -7.08
N SER A 13 6.50 23.61 -7.90
CA SER A 13 7.12 22.28 -7.79
C SER A 13 8.62 22.35 -8.07
N GLU A 14 9.03 23.06 -9.11
CA GLU A 14 10.45 23.26 -9.43
C GLU A 14 11.20 23.95 -8.30
N SER A 15 10.59 24.98 -7.68
CA SER A 15 11.14 25.65 -6.51
C SER A 15 11.34 24.70 -5.32
N TYR A 16 10.34 23.86 -5.00
CA TYR A 16 10.49 22.84 -3.95
C TYR A 16 11.58 21.81 -4.27
N PHE A 17 11.68 21.34 -5.52
CA PHE A 17 12.76 20.43 -5.92
C PHE A 17 14.13 21.10 -5.80
N THR A 18 14.27 22.37 -6.19
CA THR A 18 15.51 23.12 -6.04
C THR A 18 15.89 23.29 -4.58
N LEU A 19 14.90 23.55 -3.72
CA LEU A 19 15.08 23.63 -2.27
C LEU A 19 15.55 22.29 -1.67
N LEU A 20 15.02 21.15 -2.14
CA LEU A 20 15.45 19.82 -1.70
C LEU A 20 16.82 19.43 -2.27
N ALA A 21 17.20 19.95 -3.43
CA ALA A 21 18.49 19.70 -4.06
C ALA A 21 19.62 20.59 -3.49
N SER A 22 19.30 21.78 -2.99
CA SER A 22 20.28 22.67 -2.37
C SER A 22 20.72 22.15 -0.99
N SER A 23 21.81 21.38 -0.97
CA SER A 23 22.43 20.79 0.23
C SER A 23 23.03 21.81 1.23
N GLY A 24 22.87 23.13 1.01
CA GLY A 24 23.66 24.18 1.66
C GLY A 24 22.98 24.96 2.79
N ALA A 25 21.65 24.93 2.90
CA ALA A 25 20.94 25.57 4.01
C ALA A 25 20.43 24.48 4.95
N PRO A 26 20.64 24.56 6.28
CA PRO A 26 20.02 23.65 7.23
C PRO A 26 18.52 23.90 7.22
N LEU A 27 17.82 23.23 6.30
CA LEU A 27 16.37 23.10 6.35
C LEU A 27 16.04 22.41 7.66
N THR A 28 15.06 22.94 8.37
CA THR A 28 14.48 22.17 9.47
C THR A 28 13.86 20.91 8.88
N LYS A 29 14.00 19.76 9.54
CA LYS A 29 13.36 18.50 9.12
C LYS A 29 11.85 18.66 8.87
N ALA A 30 11.21 19.59 9.59
CA ALA A 30 9.81 19.95 9.39
C ALA A 30 9.56 20.59 8.02
N THR A 31 10.39 21.55 7.60
CA THR A 31 10.28 22.19 6.27
C THR A 31 10.51 21.19 5.14
N GLU A 32 11.50 20.31 5.30
CA GLU A 32 11.81 19.23 4.35
C GLU A 32 10.64 18.23 4.20
N THR A 33 10.05 17.81 5.32
CA THR A 33 8.85 16.94 5.33
C THR A 33 7.66 17.64 4.68
N VAL A 34 7.45 18.93 4.95
CA VAL A 34 6.36 19.70 4.32
C VAL A 34 6.57 19.81 2.81
N ALA A 35 7.80 20.06 2.36
CA ALA A 35 8.13 20.16 0.93
C ALA A 35 7.89 18.82 0.22
N THR A 36 8.40 17.71 0.77
CA THR A 36 8.22 16.37 0.19
C THR A 36 6.75 15.96 0.16
N LEU A 37 5.97 16.16 1.22
CA LEU A 37 4.54 15.86 1.23
C LEU A 37 3.73 16.73 0.25
N ARG A 38 4.08 18.02 0.12
CA ARG A 38 3.47 18.90 -0.89
C ARG A 38 3.76 18.39 -2.30
N LEU A 39 5.01 18.03 -2.59
CA LEU A 39 5.39 17.46 -3.89
C LEU A 39 4.65 16.16 -4.18
N VAL A 40 4.59 15.22 -3.23
CA VAL A 40 3.81 13.97 -3.39
C VAL A 40 2.34 14.28 -3.70
N ARG A 41 1.74 15.25 -3.00
CA ARG A 41 0.35 15.66 -3.27
C ARG A 41 0.18 16.21 -4.68
N VAL A 42 1.12 17.02 -5.17
CA VAL A 42 1.07 17.53 -6.55
C VAL A 42 1.23 16.39 -7.56
N ILE A 43 2.19 15.48 -7.35
CA ILE A 43 2.43 14.32 -8.22
C ILE A 43 1.18 13.45 -8.30
N VAL A 44 0.52 13.16 -7.18
CA VAL A 44 -0.70 12.34 -7.16
C VAL A 44 -1.85 13.01 -7.93
N LYS A 45 -1.98 14.34 -7.85
CA LYS A 45 -3.10 15.06 -8.48
C LYS A 45 -2.84 15.45 -9.94
N HIS A 46 -1.60 15.71 -10.29
CA HIS A 46 -1.19 16.30 -11.58
C HIS A 46 -0.11 15.49 -12.32
N GLY A 47 0.20 14.28 -11.86
CA GLY A 47 1.24 13.41 -12.43
C GLY A 47 1.13 13.23 -13.93
N HIS A 48 -0.04 12.84 -14.44
CA HIS A 48 -0.29 12.68 -15.88
C HIS A 48 0.02 13.92 -16.74
N GLN A 49 -0.12 15.14 -16.21
CA GLN A 49 0.10 16.38 -16.99
C GLN A 49 1.58 16.74 -17.10
N MET A 50 2.40 16.20 -16.19
CA MET A 50 3.76 16.70 -15.93
C MET A 50 4.74 15.56 -15.67
N GLU A 51 4.43 14.36 -16.17
CA GLU A 51 5.20 13.15 -15.89
C GLU A 51 6.68 13.28 -16.26
N GLY A 52 6.98 13.85 -17.43
CA GLY A 52 8.37 14.06 -17.87
C GLY A 52 9.16 14.99 -16.95
N LEU A 53 8.52 16.04 -16.40
CA LEU A 53 9.16 16.92 -15.43
C LEU A 53 9.41 16.18 -14.12
N PHE A 54 8.41 15.47 -13.59
CA PHE A 54 8.53 14.77 -12.33
C PHE A 54 9.54 13.63 -12.41
N SER A 55 9.55 12.86 -13.50
CA SER A 55 10.51 11.78 -13.72
C SER A 55 11.94 12.31 -13.65
N ARG A 56 12.23 13.38 -14.41
CA ARG A 56 13.55 14.02 -14.41
C ARG A 56 13.92 14.60 -13.03
N ARG A 57 13.03 15.39 -12.43
CA ARG A 57 13.33 16.08 -11.16
C ARG A 57 13.47 15.10 -10.00
N LEU A 58 12.65 14.06 -9.96
CA LEU A 58 12.81 12.99 -8.98
C LEU A 58 14.17 12.33 -9.14
N ALA A 59 14.59 11.98 -10.36
CA ALA A 59 15.91 11.38 -10.64
C ALA A 59 17.09 12.25 -10.15
N GLU A 60 17.00 13.57 -10.32
CA GLU A 60 18.05 14.53 -9.91
C GLU A 60 18.07 14.81 -8.39
N THR A 61 16.96 14.58 -7.67
CA THR A 61 16.83 14.94 -6.25
C THR A 61 17.48 13.86 -5.36
N PRO A 62 18.22 14.22 -4.29
CA PRO A 62 18.76 13.25 -3.33
C PRO A 62 17.65 12.43 -2.65
N THR A 63 17.94 11.18 -2.26
CA THR A 63 16.92 10.29 -1.65
C THR A 63 16.64 10.58 -0.17
N GLY A 64 17.57 11.26 0.53
CA GLY A 64 17.50 11.56 1.96
C GLY A 64 16.15 12.11 2.44
N PRO A 65 15.65 13.21 1.84
CA PRO A 65 14.35 13.81 2.21
C PRO A 65 13.15 12.86 2.10
N TRP A 66 13.20 11.95 1.14
CA TRP A 66 12.09 11.05 0.83
C TRP A 66 12.03 9.86 1.79
N ARG A 67 13.14 9.53 2.46
CA ARG A 67 13.22 8.41 3.40
C ARG A 67 12.27 8.57 4.58
N GLY A 68 12.12 9.79 5.11
CA GLY A 68 11.22 10.08 6.22
C GLY A 68 9.74 9.90 5.89
N ILE A 69 9.39 9.86 4.60
CA ILE A 69 8.02 9.67 4.12
C ILE A 69 7.83 8.39 3.31
N ALA A 70 8.71 7.40 3.46
CA ALA A 70 8.69 6.16 2.67
C ALA A 70 7.33 5.43 2.75
N LEU A 71 6.72 5.34 3.94
CA LEU A 71 5.40 4.71 4.10
C LEU A 71 4.30 5.43 3.32
N GLN A 72 4.35 6.77 3.29
CA GLN A 72 3.42 7.58 2.53
C GLN A 72 3.60 7.38 1.01
N LEU A 73 4.82 7.12 0.55
CA LEU A 73 5.11 6.74 -0.84
C LEU A 73 4.53 5.35 -1.16
N PHE A 74 4.76 4.35 -0.31
CA PHE A 74 4.18 3.01 -0.47
C PHE A 74 2.65 3.04 -0.58
N ALA A 75 1.98 3.88 0.21
CA ALA A 75 0.54 4.08 0.12
C ALA A 75 0.05 4.60 -1.26
N ARG A 76 0.95 5.13 -2.10
CA ARG A 76 0.64 5.60 -3.46
C ARG A 76 0.91 4.59 -4.56
N LEU A 77 1.51 3.44 -4.26
CA LEU A 77 1.62 2.34 -5.22
C LEU A 77 0.26 1.71 -5.57
N GLY A 78 -0.79 1.96 -4.78
CA GLY A 78 -2.16 1.57 -5.10
C GLY A 78 -2.95 2.56 -5.96
N HIS A 79 -2.34 3.64 -6.45
CA HIS A 79 -3.04 4.70 -7.18
C HIS A 79 -3.53 4.22 -8.55
N GLY A 80 -4.66 4.74 -9.05
CA GLY A 80 -5.25 4.32 -10.33
C GLY A 80 -4.39 4.68 -11.56
N ASP A 81 -3.67 5.80 -11.50
CA ASP A 81 -2.80 6.29 -12.58
C ASP A 81 -1.46 5.51 -12.62
N PRO A 82 -1.16 4.77 -13.71
CA PRO A 82 0.10 4.03 -13.86
C PRO A 82 1.34 4.92 -13.89
N GLY A 83 1.26 6.15 -14.43
CA GLY A 83 2.40 7.07 -14.47
C GLY A 83 2.81 7.49 -13.07
N VAL A 84 1.84 7.79 -12.20
CA VAL A 84 2.08 8.08 -10.78
C VAL A 84 2.69 6.88 -10.06
N ARG A 85 2.19 5.67 -10.30
CA ARG A 85 2.76 4.44 -9.70
C ARG A 85 4.22 4.23 -10.14
N GLY A 86 4.52 4.42 -11.42
CA GLY A 86 5.87 4.32 -11.96
C GLY A 86 6.84 5.35 -11.37
N LEU A 87 6.42 6.62 -11.28
CA LEU A 87 7.22 7.69 -10.66
C LEU A 87 7.55 7.38 -9.20
N VAL A 88 6.55 6.95 -8.42
CA VAL A 88 6.73 6.61 -7.01
C VAL A 88 7.54 5.33 -6.83
N GLY A 89 7.29 4.31 -7.66
CA GLY A 89 8.02 3.05 -7.67
C GLY A 89 9.51 3.27 -7.96
N GLY A 90 9.83 4.05 -8.99
CA GLY A 90 11.23 4.37 -9.33
C GLY A 90 11.95 5.16 -8.23
N LEU A 91 11.25 6.09 -7.55
CA LEU A 91 11.81 6.76 -6.38
C LEU A 91 12.08 5.78 -5.23
N LEU A 92 11.15 4.86 -4.95
CA LEU A 92 11.31 3.85 -3.91
C LEU A 92 12.46 2.88 -4.23
N SER A 93 12.62 2.44 -5.49
CA SER A 93 13.76 1.61 -5.89
C SER A 93 15.09 2.30 -5.59
N ARG A 94 15.23 3.59 -5.93
CA ARG A 94 16.42 4.37 -5.59
C ARG A 94 16.66 4.54 -4.10
N ILE A 95 15.60 4.75 -3.31
CA ILE A 95 15.72 4.76 -1.85
C ILE A 95 16.21 3.39 -1.35
N GLY A 96 15.77 2.31 -1.98
CA GLY A 96 16.19 0.94 -1.70
C GLY A 96 17.66 0.69 -1.97
N GLU A 97 18.19 1.23 -3.07
CA GLU A 97 19.61 1.17 -3.39
C GLU A 97 20.48 1.90 -2.36
N GLU A 98 20.10 3.13 -1.97
CA GLU A 98 20.90 3.93 -1.04
C GLU A 98 20.69 3.56 0.44
N SER A 99 19.51 3.05 0.79
CA SER A 99 19.10 2.79 2.18
C SER A 99 18.06 1.66 2.26
N PRO A 100 18.47 0.40 2.01
CA PRO A 100 17.56 -0.73 1.88
C PRO A 100 16.75 -0.99 3.15
N LEU A 101 17.35 -0.77 4.32
CA LEU A 101 16.69 -0.94 5.63
C LEU A 101 15.45 -0.06 5.83
N SER A 102 15.35 1.06 5.12
CA SER A 102 14.21 1.99 5.25
C SER A 102 12.95 1.50 4.53
N ILE A 103 13.08 0.57 3.59
CA ILE A 103 11.97 0.13 2.75
C ILE A 103 11.76 -1.38 2.72
N VAL A 104 12.77 -2.19 3.07
CA VAL A 104 12.72 -3.65 2.94
C VAL A 104 11.54 -4.28 3.67
N TYR A 105 11.22 -3.82 4.88
CA TYR A 105 10.07 -4.33 5.64
C TYR A 105 8.77 -4.05 4.89
N SER A 106 8.56 -2.81 4.45
CA SER A 106 7.37 -2.40 3.71
C SER A 106 7.25 -3.10 2.36
N ALA A 107 8.36 -3.38 1.68
CA ALA A 107 8.37 -4.13 0.43
C ALA A 107 7.97 -5.61 0.64
N VAL A 108 8.56 -6.26 1.66
CA VAL A 108 8.26 -7.66 2.01
C VAL A 108 6.81 -7.82 2.47
N VAL A 109 6.32 -6.95 3.36
CA VAL A 109 4.92 -7.01 3.81
C VAL A 109 3.98 -6.64 2.66
N GLY A 110 4.33 -5.63 1.85
CA GLY A 110 3.52 -5.17 0.74
C GLY A 110 3.27 -6.25 -0.31
N ILE A 111 4.26 -7.10 -0.63
CA ILE A 111 4.07 -8.20 -1.58
C ILE A 111 3.22 -9.35 -0.98
N LEU A 112 3.27 -9.55 0.34
CA LEU A 112 2.42 -10.54 1.01
C LEU A 112 0.94 -10.13 0.98
N GLU A 113 0.66 -8.85 1.15
CA GLU A 113 -0.71 -8.32 1.04
C GLU A 113 -1.20 -8.21 -0.40
N ARG A 114 -0.31 -7.91 -1.35
CA ARG A 114 -0.64 -7.62 -2.75
C ARG A 114 0.36 -8.31 -3.70
N PRO A 115 0.27 -9.64 -3.86
CA PRO A 115 1.23 -10.41 -4.67
C PRO A 115 1.24 -10.01 -6.15
N ASP A 116 0.12 -9.51 -6.68
CA ASP A 116 -0.01 -9.10 -8.08
C ASP A 116 0.52 -7.68 -8.39
N SER A 117 1.05 -6.96 -7.39
CA SER A 117 1.56 -5.60 -7.60
C SER A 117 2.91 -5.63 -8.31
N ARG A 118 2.92 -5.22 -9.59
CA ARG A 118 4.14 -5.11 -10.40
C ARG A 118 5.17 -4.17 -9.80
N GLU A 119 4.74 -3.02 -9.30
CA GLU A 119 5.63 -2.02 -8.72
C GLU A 119 6.27 -2.53 -7.42
N MET A 120 5.48 -3.22 -6.57
CA MET A 120 6.00 -3.84 -5.35
C MET A 120 6.99 -4.98 -5.67
N GLY A 121 6.63 -5.83 -6.64
CA GLY A 121 7.50 -6.89 -7.13
C GLY A 121 8.83 -6.35 -7.66
N GLY A 122 8.80 -5.32 -8.50
CA GLY A 122 10.00 -4.70 -9.05
C GLY A 122 10.91 -4.07 -7.98
N ILE A 123 10.35 -3.42 -6.95
CA ILE A 123 11.14 -2.91 -5.82
C ILE A 123 11.81 -4.06 -5.06
N LEU A 124 11.08 -5.16 -4.84
CA LEU A 124 11.59 -6.29 -4.07
C LEU A 124 12.64 -7.09 -4.84
N GLU A 125 12.44 -7.29 -6.15
CA GLU A 125 13.45 -7.88 -7.05
C GLU A 125 14.75 -7.07 -7.03
N GLU A 126 14.64 -5.74 -7.06
CA GLU A 126 15.80 -4.85 -7.01
C GLU A 126 16.54 -4.92 -5.66
N LEU A 127 15.79 -5.04 -4.56
CA LEU A 127 16.36 -5.24 -3.22
C LEU A 127 17.01 -6.63 -3.09
N GLU A 128 16.40 -7.67 -3.65
CA GLU A 128 16.95 -9.03 -3.64
C GLU A 128 18.23 -9.11 -4.47
N ARG A 129 18.30 -8.35 -5.57
CA ARG A 129 19.49 -8.27 -6.43
C ARG A 129 20.69 -7.66 -5.73
N HIS A 130 20.50 -6.63 -4.89
CA HIS A 130 21.58 -5.93 -4.20
C HIS A 130 21.84 -6.42 -2.78
N HIS A 131 20.80 -6.85 -2.06
CA HIS A 131 20.84 -7.19 -0.63
C HIS A 131 20.05 -8.48 -0.32
N PRO A 132 20.41 -9.62 -0.95
CA PRO A 132 19.64 -10.87 -0.83
C PRO A 132 19.53 -11.37 0.61
N ASP A 133 20.61 -11.27 1.39
CA ASP A 133 20.60 -11.71 2.79
C ASP A 133 19.67 -10.88 3.67
N LEU A 134 19.64 -9.56 3.46
CA LEU A 134 18.76 -8.68 4.22
C LEU A 134 17.30 -9.01 3.94
N VAL A 135 16.93 -9.17 2.66
CA VAL A 135 15.57 -9.54 2.28
C VAL A 135 15.20 -10.89 2.88
N ARG A 136 16.08 -11.89 2.78
CA ARG A 136 15.87 -13.22 3.37
C ARG A 136 15.65 -13.14 4.88
N GLN A 137 16.49 -12.42 5.61
CA GLN A 137 16.37 -12.26 7.06
C GLN A 137 15.06 -11.58 7.45
N VAL A 138 14.69 -10.49 6.76
CA VAL A 138 13.42 -9.79 7.02
C VAL A 138 12.22 -10.68 6.70
N ARG A 139 12.25 -11.44 5.60
CA ARG A 139 11.21 -12.43 5.28
C ARG A 139 11.05 -13.48 6.39
N MET A 140 12.16 -13.99 6.93
CA MET A 140 12.13 -14.93 8.05
C MET A 140 11.48 -14.29 9.28
N VAL A 141 11.92 -13.09 9.68
CA VAL A 141 11.36 -12.38 10.84
C VAL A 141 9.87 -12.10 10.65
N VAL A 142 9.45 -11.59 9.49
CA VAL A 142 8.04 -11.34 9.18
C VAL A 142 7.22 -12.63 9.26
N ALA A 143 7.72 -13.74 8.70
CA ALA A 143 7.04 -15.03 8.77
C ALA A 143 6.89 -15.54 10.20
N GLU A 144 7.91 -15.41 11.04
CA GLU A 144 7.82 -15.80 12.45
C GLU A 144 6.90 -14.89 13.25
N LEU A 145 6.91 -13.57 13.00
CA LEU A 145 5.98 -12.64 13.64
C LEU A 145 4.54 -12.97 13.30
N VAL A 146 4.23 -13.29 12.03
CA VAL A 146 2.88 -13.69 11.60
C VAL A 146 2.43 -14.99 12.29
N LYS A 147 3.34 -15.95 12.52
CA LYS A 147 3.02 -17.18 13.25
C LYS A 147 2.71 -16.92 14.73
N CYS A 148 3.32 -15.90 15.34
CA CYS A 148 3.14 -15.57 16.75
C CYS A 148 1.95 -14.62 17.02
N THR A 149 1.45 -13.89 16.02
CA THR A 149 0.34 -12.93 16.19
C THR A 149 -1.04 -13.57 16.10
N VAL A 150 -1.16 -14.70 15.41
CA VAL A 150 -2.36 -15.53 15.40
C VAL A 150 -2.01 -16.83 16.07
N LEU A 151 -2.30 -16.95 17.37
CA LEU A 151 -2.31 -18.25 18.02
C LEU A 151 -3.28 -19.12 17.22
N ARG A 152 -2.79 -20.23 16.66
CA ARG A 152 -3.62 -21.15 15.87
C ARG A 152 -4.87 -21.57 16.63
N ASP A 153 -4.76 -21.67 17.95
CA ASP A 153 -5.86 -22.01 18.85
C ASP A 153 -6.95 -20.94 18.85
N ASP A 154 -6.61 -19.66 18.82
CA ASP A 154 -7.56 -18.55 18.74
C ASP A 154 -8.26 -18.49 17.38
N ALA A 155 -7.54 -18.77 16.30
CA ALA A 155 -8.11 -18.85 14.96
C ALA A 155 -9.07 -20.04 14.80
N LEU A 156 -8.69 -21.21 15.34
CA LEU A 156 -9.54 -22.40 15.36
C LEU A 156 -10.78 -22.18 16.22
N ALA A 157 -10.63 -21.60 17.42
CA ALA A 157 -11.75 -21.30 18.32
C ALA A 157 -12.73 -20.32 17.67
N SER A 158 -12.22 -19.23 17.09
CA SER A 158 -13.05 -18.23 16.40
C SER A 158 -13.75 -18.83 15.18
N GLY A 159 -13.04 -19.64 14.38
CA GLY A 159 -13.63 -20.33 13.23
C GLY A 159 -14.71 -21.35 13.62
N LEU A 160 -14.48 -22.12 14.69
CA LEU A 160 -15.47 -23.07 15.22
C LEU A 160 -16.71 -22.34 15.76
N GLN A 161 -16.52 -21.20 16.43
CA GLN A 161 -17.61 -20.38 16.93
C GLN A 161 -18.45 -19.79 15.79
N GLU A 162 -17.81 -19.28 14.73
CA GLU A 162 -18.52 -18.77 13.54
C GLU A 162 -19.28 -19.90 12.83
N ALA A 163 -18.65 -21.07 12.62
CA ALA A 163 -19.29 -22.22 12.01
C ALA A 163 -20.50 -22.70 12.84
N SER A 164 -20.35 -22.80 14.16
CA SER A 164 -21.42 -23.19 15.08
C SER A 164 -22.59 -22.19 15.05
N GLN A 165 -22.31 -20.89 15.00
CA GLN A 165 -23.34 -19.86 14.85
C GLN A 165 -24.07 -19.99 13.51
N ARG A 166 -23.36 -20.22 12.41
CA ARG A 166 -23.96 -20.42 11.07
C ARG A 166 -24.86 -21.66 11.03
N VAL A 167 -24.40 -22.78 11.60
CA VAL A 167 -25.21 -24.02 11.70
C VAL A 167 -26.44 -23.79 12.57
N SER A 168 -26.30 -23.10 13.71
CA SER A 168 -27.43 -22.79 14.60
C SER A 168 -28.47 -21.90 13.93
N MET A 169 -28.03 -20.88 13.18
CA MET A 169 -28.92 -20.01 12.40
C MET A 169 -29.63 -20.78 11.29
N ALA A 170 -28.90 -21.60 10.52
CA ALA A 170 -29.48 -22.43 9.47
C ALA A 170 -30.50 -23.42 10.02
N ALA A 171 -30.19 -24.11 11.14
CA ALA A 171 -31.10 -25.03 11.80
C ALA A 171 -32.39 -24.33 12.29
N ARG A 172 -32.27 -23.12 12.83
CA ARG A 172 -33.44 -22.30 13.20
C ARG A 172 -34.29 -21.97 11.98
N THR A 173 -33.68 -21.54 10.88
CA THR A 173 -34.40 -21.24 9.63
C THR A 173 -35.12 -22.46 9.10
N MET A 174 -34.45 -23.61 9.01
CA MET A 174 -35.07 -24.86 8.56
C MET A 174 -36.22 -25.30 9.47
N LYS A 175 -36.08 -25.13 10.79
CA LYS A 175 -37.16 -25.43 11.73
C LYS A 175 -38.37 -24.50 11.55
N MET A 176 -38.14 -23.21 11.33
CA MET A 176 -39.20 -22.25 11.03
C MET A 176 -39.89 -22.57 9.70
N GLU A 177 -39.13 -22.95 8.67
CA GLU A 177 -39.69 -23.37 7.39
C GLU A 177 -40.50 -24.67 7.49
N ALA A 178 -39.99 -25.67 8.21
CA ALA A 178 -40.72 -26.93 8.44
C ALA A 178 -42.04 -26.67 9.18
N GLN A 179 -42.02 -25.83 10.22
CA GLN A 179 -43.24 -25.45 10.93
C GLN A 179 -44.22 -24.71 10.01
N ARG A 180 -43.74 -23.79 9.17
CA ARG A 180 -44.56 -23.07 8.19
C ARG A 180 -45.18 -24.01 7.14
N VAL A 181 -44.49 -25.07 6.75
CA VAL A 181 -45.01 -26.10 5.82
C VAL A 181 -46.09 -26.93 6.50
N LEU A 182 -45.89 -27.34 7.75
CA LEU A 182 -46.89 -28.07 8.54
C LEU A 182 -48.16 -27.26 8.77
N ASP A 183 -48.01 -25.97 9.09
CA ASP A 183 -49.13 -25.04 9.34
C ASP A 183 -49.85 -24.59 8.05
N ASN A 184 -49.42 -25.06 6.87
CA ASN A 184 -50.05 -24.70 5.59
C ASN A 184 -51.21 -25.66 5.27
N ASP A 185 -52.43 -25.16 5.43
CA ASP A 185 -53.69 -25.87 5.16
C ASP A 185 -53.98 -26.13 3.68
N ARG A 186 -53.13 -25.63 2.76
CA ARG A 186 -53.30 -25.79 1.30
C ARG A 186 -52.52 -26.95 0.68
N LEU A 187 -51.72 -27.68 1.46
CA LEU A 187 -50.91 -28.81 0.97
C LEU A 187 -51.71 -30.12 1.00
N THR A 188 -51.64 -30.90 -0.08
CA THR A 188 -52.24 -32.25 -0.11
C THR A 188 -51.39 -33.27 0.65
N GLU A 189 -51.96 -34.41 1.08
CA GLU A 189 -51.33 -35.38 2.00
C GLU A 189 -50.02 -36.00 1.46
N GLY A 190 -49.76 -35.92 0.15
CA GLY A 190 -48.51 -36.33 -0.50
C GLY A 190 -47.45 -35.24 -0.64
N GLU A 191 -47.78 -33.99 -0.30
CA GLU A 191 -46.89 -32.80 -0.36
C GLU A 191 -46.54 -32.26 1.04
N ARG A 192 -47.07 -32.90 2.10
CA ARG A 192 -46.79 -32.59 3.52
C ARG A 192 -45.63 -33.39 4.08
#